data_AF-A0A1F4XLD6-F1
#
_entry.id   AF-A0A1F4XLD6-F1
#
_cell.length_a   1.000
_cell.length_b   1.000
_cell.length_c   1.000
_cell.angle_alpha   90.00
_cell.angle_beta   90.00
_cell.angle_gamma   90.00
#
_symmetry.space_group_name_H-M   'P 1'
#
loop_
_entity.id
_entity.type
_entity.pdbx_description
1 polymer ?
#
loop_
_entity_poly.entity_id
_entity_poly.type
_entity_poly.pdbx_seq_one_letter_code
_entity_poly.pdbx_strand_id
1 'polypeptide(L)'
;MTIQTPLPEKRSRIIPEEIPLQIIFEDQYVIAINKKPGIVVHPGVGHTESTMIHALEDYRLKNKLPEIRLLHRLDKDTSGILLVSKDESTYGEFSKMFEERKFDKVYLALVLGTPKSEKGYIDAPIARSTVDRQKFAVSMDHHSRRALTAYKTIDYFDEASLLAVKIHTGRTHQIRVHLESIKHPVLGDSTYGNEKSLQKSQELSIKRQMLHAYQMSFIHPVTKKQCTIKAPLPYDFKKVLSEITNTKYKIPSFTFSEYDYHHKW
;
A
#
# COMPACT_ATOMS: atom_id res chain seq x y z
N MET A 1 -6.40 44.64 -2.42
CA MET A 1 -5.30 44.15 -1.57
C MET A 1 -4.78 42.86 -2.19
N THR A 2 -3.57 42.89 -2.72
CA THR A 2 -2.91 41.74 -3.33
C THR A 2 -2.47 40.81 -2.20
N ILE A 3 -3.17 39.68 -2.03
CA ILE A 3 -2.77 38.66 -1.05
C ILE A 3 -1.55 37.96 -1.64
N GLN A 4 -0.36 38.39 -1.22
CA GLN A 4 0.88 37.65 -1.48
C GLN A 4 0.73 36.28 -0.82
N THR A 5 0.64 35.24 -1.65
CA THR A 5 0.74 33.86 -1.18
C THR A 5 2.14 33.69 -0.59
N PRO A 6 2.30 33.26 0.67
CA PRO A 6 3.62 33.03 1.22
C PRO A 6 4.35 31.99 0.38
N LEU A 7 5.58 32.30 0.00
CA LEU A 7 6.50 31.38 -0.67
C LEU A 7 6.53 30.05 0.12
N PRO A 8 6.53 28.88 -0.55
CA PRO A 8 6.61 27.61 0.18
C PRO A 8 7.86 27.61 1.05
N GLU A 9 7.67 27.35 2.35
CA GLU A 9 8.78 27.21 3.31
C GLU A 9 9.83 26.28 2.71
N LYS A 10 11.11 26.67 2.79
CA LYS A 10 12.26 25.84 2.42
C LYS A 10 12.01 24.44 2.95
N ARG A 11 12.00 23.42 2.07
CA ARG A 11 11.98 22.01 2.48
C ARG A 11 12.98 21.85 3.63
N SER A 12 12.51 21.50 4.82
CA SER A 12 13.40 21.21 5.93
C SER A 12 14.46 20.22 5.44
N ARG A 13 15.72 20.49 5.76
CA ARG A 13 16.82 19.62 5.35
C ARG A 13 16.57 18.25 5.97
N ILE A 14 16.30 17.25 5.13
CA ILE A 14 16.15 15.86 5.55
C ILE A 14 17.48 15.40 6.16
N ILE A 15 17.46 15.00 7.43
CA ILE A 15 18.65 14.50 8.13
C ILE A 15 18.72 12.98 7.90
N PRO A 16 19.82 12.44 7.34
CA PRO A 16 19.95 11.00 7.12
C PRO A 16 19.90 10.23 8.44
N GLU A 17 19.20 9.09 8.45
CA GLU A 17 19.14 8.19 9.61
C GLU A 17 19.41 6.75 9.17
N GLU A 18 20.24 6.04 9.94
CA GLU A 18 20.57 4.64 9.68
C GLU A 18 19.40 3.72 10.06
N ILE A 19 18.48 3.53 9.12
CA ILE A 19 17.34 2.64 9.24
C ILE A 19 17.49 1.54 8.19
N PRO A 20 17.57 0.26 8.59
CA PRO A 20 17.81 -0.83 7.65
C PRO A 20 16.75 -0.93 6.55
N LEU A 21 17.17 -0.79 5.30
CA LEU A 21 16.34 -0.99 4.12
C LEU A 21 16.33 -2.47 3.71
N GLN A 22 15.15 -3.02 3.47
CA GLN A 22 15.01 -4.35 2.87
C GLN A 22 14.85 -4.20 1.35
N ILE A 23 15.95 -4.01 0.64
CA ILE A 23 15.95 -3.92 -0.83
C ILE A 23 15.68 -5.31 -1.40
N ILE A 24 14.62 -5.43 -2.21
CA ILE A 24 14.17 -6.69 -2.84
C ILE A 24 14.36 -6.69 -4.36
N PHE A 25 14.61 -5.52 -4.94
CA PHE A 25 15.01 -5.35 -6.34
C PHE A 25 15.78 -4.03 -6.43
N GLU A 26 16.85 -4.02 -7.21
CA GLU A 26 17.57 -2.81 -7.53
C GLU A 26 18.24 -2.97 -8.90
N ASP A 27 18.06 -1.97 -9.75
CA ASP A 27 18.84 -1.79 -10.97
C ASP A 27 19.45 -0.38 -11.02
N GLN A 28 19.85 0.08 -12.21
CA GLN A 28 20.43 1.41 -12.38
C GLN A 28 19.43 2.54 -12.10
N TYR A 29 18.13 2.31 -12.27
CA TYR A 29 17.09 3.34 -12.35
C TYR A 29 16.08 3.28 -11.20
N VAL A 30 15.82 2.10 -10.64
CA VAL A 30 14.79 1.91 -9.62
C VAL A 30 15.20 0.95 -8.52
N ILE A 31 14.79 1.28 -7.30
CA ILE A 31 14.90 0.44 -6.10
C ILE A 31 13.48 0.04 -5.68
N ALA A 32 13.27 -1.23 -5.37
CA ALA A 32 12.07 -1.69 -4.67
C ALA A 32 12.44 -2.16 -3.27
N ILE A 33 11.72 -1.64 -2.29
CA ILE A 33 11.93 -1.91 -0.87
C ILE A 33 10.74 -2.68 -0.33
N ASN A 34 10.99 -3.74 0.44
CA ASN A 34 9.98 -4.32 1.30
C ASN A 34 9.85 -3.48 2.57
N LYS A 35 9.01 -2.44 2.53
CA LYS A 35 8.79 -1.56 3.68
C LYS A 35 8.25 -2.37 4.86
N LYS A 36 8.93 -2.32 6.00
CA LYS A 36 8.41 -2.86 7.26
C LYS A 36 7.19 -2.06 7.73
N PRO A 37 6.24 -2.67 8.45
CA PRO A 37 5.18 -1.92 9.13
C PRO A 37 5.77 -1.01 10.23
N GLY A 38 5.02 -0.01 10.68
CA GLY A 38 5.45 0.96 11.69
C GLY A 38 6.26 2.15 11.16
N ILE A 39 6.81 2.06 9.93
CA ILE A 39 7.63 3.11 9.32
C ILE A 39 6.76 4.03 8.46
N VAL A 40 6.76 5.33 8.79
CA VAL A 40 6.12 6.38 7.98
C VAL A 40 6.98 6.68 6.75
N VAL A 41 6.34 6.96 5.61
CA VAL A 41 7.07 7.21 4.35
C VAL A 41 7.68 8.62 4.29
N HIS A 42 6.88 9.65 4.55
CA HIS A 42 7.28 11.05 4.51
C HIS A 42 7.17 11.69 5.90
N PRO A 43 8.05 12.63 6.26
CA PRO A 43 7.86 13.46 7.43
C PRO A 43 6.50 14.16 7.42
N GLY A 44 5.90 14.32 8.59
CA GLY A 44 4.60 14.96 8.75
C GLY A 44 4.28 15.25 10.21
N VAL A 45 3.06 15.71 10.46
CA VAL A 45 2.58 16.03 11.81
C VAL A 45 2.73 14.80 12.72
N GLY A 46 3.48 14.95 13.82
CA GLY A 46 3.75 13.88 14.79
C GLY A 46 4.85 12.88 14.39
N HIS A 47 5.41 12.99 13.18
CA HIS A 47 6.47 12.11 12.67
C HIS A 47 7.45 12.91 11.80
N THR A 48 8.30 13.71 12.43
CA THR A 48 9.29 14.57 11.74
C THR A 48 10.60 13.86 11.43
N GLU A 49 10.89 12.77 12.14
CA GLU A 49 12.12 11.97 12.09
C GLU A 49 11.78 10.48 11.87
N SER A 50 12.78 9.65 11.62
CA SER A 50 12.69 8.19 11.48
C SER A 50 11.69 7.69 10.45
N THR A 51 11.74 8.31 9.26
CA THR A 51 10.88 7.99 8.12
C THR A 51 11.65 7.29 7.02
N MET A 52 10.94 6.71 6.05
CA MET A 52 11.58 6.09 4.89
C MET A 52 12.44 7.07 4.09
N ILE A 53 12.08 8.36 4.05
CA ILE A 53 12.92 9.38 3.43
C ILE A 53 14.27 9.54 4.15
N HIS A 54 14.33 9.49 5.48
CA HIS A 54 15.61 9.58 6.22
C HIS A 54 16.49 8.36 5.96
N ALA A 55 15.89 7.18 5.93
CA ALA A 55 16.55 5.92 5.57
C ALA A 55 17.12 5.95 4.16
N LEU A 56 16.35 6.50 3.21
CA LEU A 56 16.73 6.63 1.83
C LEU A 56 17.85 7.64 1.63
N GLU A 57 17.81 8.76 2.34
CA GLU A 57 18.88 9.75 2.27
C GLU A 57 20.21 9.19 2.82
N ASP A 58 20.19 8.40 3.90
CA ASP A 58 21.37 7.69 4.41
C ASP A 58 21.92 6.72 3.36
N TYR A 59 21.06 5.89 2.79
CA TYR A 59 21.43 4.95 1.72
C TYR A 59 22.01 5.68 0.50
N ARG A 60 21.41 6.79 0.06
CA ARG A 60 21.87 7.60 -1.07
C ARG A 60 23.28 8.12 -0.84
N LEU A 61 23.54 8.70 0.34
CA LEU A 61 24.84 9.27 0.68
C LEU A 61 25.91 8.19 0.79
N LYS A 62 25.63 7.07 1.46
CA LYS A 62 26.56 5.93 1.59
C LYS A 62 26.95 5.35 0.22
N ASN A 63 26.00 5.27 -0.70
CA ASN A 63 26.22 4.71 -2.04
C ASN A 63 26.57 5.75 -3.12
N LYS A 64 26.75 7.03 -2.73
CA LYS A 64 27.06 8.14 -3.64
C LYS A 64 26.09 8.24 -4.83
N LEU A 65 24.81 7.99 -4.58
CA LEU A 65 23.76 8.04 -5.59
C LEU A 65 23.32 9.49 -5.85
N PRO A 66 22.83 9.78 -7.08
CA PRO A 66 22.09 11.01 -7.37
C PRO A 66 20.86 11.16 -6.47
N GLU A 67 20.16 12.29 -6.59
CA GLU A 67 18.91 12.50 -5.85
C GLU A 67 17.91 11.37 -6.14
N ILE A 68 17.56 10.61 -5.11
CA ILE A 68 16.57 9.54 -5.19
C ILE A 68 15.20 10.04 -4.78
N ARG A 69 14.14 9.52 -5.40
CA ARG A 69 12.77 10.00 -5.16
C ARG A 69 11.78 8.85 -5.04
N LEU A 70 10.97 8.90 -3.99
CA LEU A 70 9.85 7.98 -3.81
C LEU A 70 8.83 8.16 -4.93
N LEU A 71 8.43 7.05 -5.55
CA LEU A 71 7.45 7.06 -6.65
C LEU A 71 6.00 6.97 -6.15
N HIS A 72 5.81 6.43 -4.96
CA HIS A 72 4.51 6.35 -4.29
C HIS A 72 4.70 6.20 -2.77
N ARG A 73 3.60 6.05 -2.05
CA ARG A 73 3.60 5.85 -0.59
C ARG A 73 2.78 4.62 -0.20
N LEU A 74 3.01 4.16 1.02
CA LEU A 74 2.19 3.22 1.77
C LEU A 74 1.80 3.86 3.10
N ASP A 75 0.72 3.40 3.73
CA ASP A 75 0.39 3.78 5.09
C ASP A 75 1.49 3.31 6.07
N LYS A 76 1.61 3.95 7.23
CA LYS A 76 2.60 3.64 8.27
C LYS A 76 2.69 2.13 8.55
N ASP A 77 1.53 1.52 8.80
CA ASP A 77 1.44 0.12 9.20
C ASP A 77 1.11 -0.84 8.04
N THR A 78 1.01 -0.32 6.81
CA THR A 78 1.00 -1.17 5.62
C THR A 78 2.44 -1.55 5.28
N SER A 79 2.68 -2.85 5.08
CA SER A 79 3.99 -3.38 4.70
C SER A 79 4.09 -3.63 3.20
N GLY A 80 5.29 -3.90 2.66
CA GLY A 80 5.46 -4.38 1.29
C GLY A 80 6.14 -3.38 0.35
N ILE A 81 5.96 -3.62 -0.96
CA ILE A 81 6.69 -2.95 -2.04
C ILE A 81 6.50 -1.44 -1.99
N LEU A 82 7.62 -0.72 -1.93
CA LEU A 82 7.74 0.72 -2.11
C LEU A 82 8.83 1.01 -3.15
N LEU A 83 8.47 1.69 -4.23
CA LEU A 83 9.41 2.02 -5.31
C LEU A 83 10.05 3.40 -5.14
N VAL A 84 11.32 3.47 -5.49
CA VAL A 84 12.16 4.67 -5.44
C VAL A 84 12.93 4.80 -6.76
N SER A 85 12.85 5.95 -7.42
CA SER A 85 13.69 6.27 -8.58
C SER A 85 15.08 6.70 -8.12
N LYS A 86 16.12 6.30 -8.86
CA LYS A 86 17.53 6.62 -8.58
C LYS A 86 18.02 7.89 -9.27
N ASP A 87 17.24 8.42 -10.22
CA ASP A 87 17.52 9.69 -10.90
C ASP A 87 16.24 10.45 -11.27
N GLU A 88 16.41 11.72 -11.63
CA GLU A 88 15.33 12.66 -11.97
C GLU A 88 14.65 12.34 -13.30
N SER A 89 15.42 11.88 -14.29
CA SER A 89 14.90 11.53 -15.61
C SER A 89 13.92 10.36 -15.49
N THR A 90 14.33 9.27 -14.87
CA THR A 90 13.45 8.10 -14.70
C THR A 90 12.33 8.36 -13.70
N TYR A 91 12.51 9.28 -12.74
CA TYR A 91 11.43 9.69 -11.85
C TYR A 91 10.26 10.27 -12.63
N GLY A 92 10.52 11.12 -13.64
CA GLY A 92 9.48 11.68 -14.51
C GLY A 92 8.71 10.60 -15.27
N GLU A 93 9.43 9.63 -15.87
CA GLU A 93 8.82 8.53 -16.62
C GLU A 93 7.96 7.62 -15.73
N PHE A 94 8.49 7.21 -14.57
CA PHE A 94 7.74 6.40 -13.61
C PHE A 94 6.54 7.16 -13.03
N SER A 95 6.69 8.45 -12.72
CA SER A 95 5.57 9.28 -12.22
C SER A 95 4.43 9.33 -13.24
N LYS A 96 4.76 9.56 -14.52
CA LYS A 96 3.79 9.50 -15.62
C LYS A 96 3.12 8.12 -15.70
N MET A 97 3.87 7.04 -15.56
CA MET A 97 3.29 5.69 -15.54
C MET A 97 2.34 5.47 -14.34
N PHE A 98 2.59 6.05 -13.18
CA PHE A 98 1.66 6.00 -12.04
C PHE A 98 0.36 6.77 -12.33
N GLU A 99 0.48 7.95 -12.94
CA GLU A 99 -0.67 8.78 -13.37
C GLU A 99 -1.52 8.07 -14.42
N GLU A 100 -0.87 7.44 -15.40
CA GLU A 100 -1.48 6.64 -16.47
C GLU A 100 -1.89 5.23 -16.01
N ARG A 101 -1.67 4.89 -14.73
CA ARG A 101 -2.04 3.60 -14.10
C ARG A 101 -1.42 2.38 -14.79
N LYS A 102 -0.21 2.51 -15.33
CA LYS A 102 0.56 1.44 -15.99
C LYS A 102 1.27 0.47 -15.02
N PHE A 103 0.83 0.47 -13.75
CA PHE A 103 1.34 -0.42 -12.71
C PHE A 103 0.21 -1.32 -12.22
N ASP A 104 0.39 -2.63 -12.41
CA ASP A 104 -0.41 -3.64 -11.74
C ASP A 104 0.07 -3.77 -10.30
N LYS A 105 -0.81 -3.45 -9.35
CA LYS A 105 -0.51 -3.47 -7.91
C LYS A 105 -1.43 -4.44 -7.20
N VAL A 106 -0.85 -5.46 -6.59
CA VAL A 106 -1.55 -6.50 -5.84
C VAL A 106 -1.11 -6.47 -4.39
N TYR A 107 -2.10 -6.49 -3.51
CA TYR A 107 -1.96 -6.54 -2.08
C TYR A 107 -2.52 -7.87 -1.55
N LEU A 108 -1.99 -8.32 -0.42
CA LEU A 108 -2.63 -9.34 0.39
C LEU A 108 -3.29 -8.69 1.60
N ALA A 109 -4.55 -9.05 1.85
CA ALA A 109 -5.35 -8.54 2.95
C ALA A 109 -6.00 -9.71 3.69
N LEU A 110 -5.72 -9.85 4.99
CA LEU A 110 -6.48 -10.75 5.85
C LEU A 110 -7.69 -9.98 6.39
N VAL A 111 -8.89 -10.43 6.08
CA VAL A 111 -10.15 -9.73 6.40
C VAL A 111 -11.04 -10.55 7.31
N LEU A 112 -11.96 -9.86 7.99
CA LEU A 112 -13.04 -10.51 8.74
C LEU A 112 -14.04 -11.18 7.80
N GLY A 113 -14.39 -12.43 8.10
CA GLY A 113 -15.35 -13.23 7.35
C GLY A 113 -14.92 -13.54 5.93
N THR A 114 -15.88 -14.00 5.12
CA THR A 114 -15.68 -14.35 3.72
C THR A 114 -16.64 -13.55 2.85
N PRO A 115 -16.14 -12.77 1.86
CA PRO A 115 -16.99 -12.13 0.86
C PRO A 115 -17.90 -13.13 0.16
N LYS A 116 -19.16 -12.76 -0.08
CA LYS A 116 -20.16 -13.66 -0.70
C LYS A 116 -19.70 -14.23 -2.05
N SER A 117 -19.01 -13.41 -2.83
CA SER A 117 -18.42 -13.83 -4.11
C SER A 117 -16.93 -14.05 -3.93
N GLU A 118 -16.39 -15.16 -4.48
CA GLU A 118 -14.95 -15.43 -4.48
C GLU A 118 -14.15 -14.30 -5.13
N LYS A 119 -14.71 -13.64 -6.14
CA LYS A 119 -14.12 -12.48 -6.81
C LYS A 119 -15.14 -11.37 -6.95
N GLY A 120 -14.67 -10.12 -6.94
CA GLY A 120 -15.51 -8.96 -7.12
C GLY A 120 -14.73 -7.67 -7.29
N TYR A 121 -15.46 -6.59 -7.54
CA TYR A 121 -14.92 -5.24 -7.60
C TYR A 121 -15.76 -4.29 -6.75
N ILE A 122 -15.09 -3.24 -6.30
CA ILE A 122 -15.65 -2.16 -5.49
C ILE A 122 -15.26 -0.87 -6.23
N ASP A 123 -16.19 -0.38 -7.06
CA ASP A 123 -16.10 0.92 -7.75
C ASP A 123 -16.90 1.94 -6.94
N ALA A 124 -16.21 2.59 -6.02
CA ALA A 124 -16.83 3.49 -5.07
C ALA A 124 -15.87 4.66 -4.83
N PRO A 125 -16.29 5.92 -5.08
CA PRO A 125 -15.41 7.06 -4.86
C PRO A 125 -15.15 7.29 -3.36
N ILE A 126 -13.95 7.78 -3.05
CA ILE A 126 -13.50 8.02 -1.68
C ILE A 126 -13.29 9.52 -1.46
N ALA A 127 -13.80 10.02 -0.33
CA ALA A 127 -13.52 11.35 0.19
C ALA A 127 -13.02 11.28 1.64
N ARG A 128 -12.47 12.39 2.14
CA ARG A 128 -12.23 12.54 3.58
C ARG A 128 -13.58 12.59 4.29
N SER A 129 -13.73 11.88 5.41
CA SER A 129 -15.01 11.81 6.11
C SER A 129 -15.40 13.18 6.70
N THR A 130 -16.70 13.49 6.66
CA THR A 130 -17.27 14.73 7.19
C THR A 130 -17.49 14.68 8.70
N VAL A 131 -17.65 13.48 9.26
CA VAL A 131 -17.86 13.23 10.70
C VAL A 131 -16.52 13.15 11.44
N ASP A 132 -15.65 12.27 10.98
CA ASP A 132 -14.27 12.14 11.46
C ASP A 132 -13.28 12.51 10.36
N ARG A 133 -12.66 13.68 10.49
CA ARG A 133 -11.73 14.24 9.49
C ARG A 133 -10.39 13.50 9.44
N GLN A 134 -10.08 12.63 10.41
CA GLN A 134 -8.90 11.76 10.35
C GLN A 134 -9.14 10.54 9.47
N LYS A 135 -10.40 10.22 9.17
CA LYS A 135 -10.81 9.08 8.34
C LYS A 135 -11.18 9.48 6.91
N PHE A 136 -11.23 8.46 6.07
CA PHE A 136 -11.76 8.48 4.71
C PHE A 136 -12.96 7.57 4.63
N ALA A 137 -13.92 7.87 3.77
CA ALA A 137 -15.13 7.08 3.58
C ALA A 137 -15.49 7.00 2.11
N VAL A 138 -16.26 5.97 1.75
CA VAL A 138 -17.00 5.97 0.48
C VAL A 138 -18.00 7.12 0.53
N SER A 139 -17.94 8.01 -0.44
CA SER A 139 -18.83 9.17 -0.52
C SER A 139 -19.02 9.57 -1.98
N MET A 140 -20.25 9.95 -2.33
CA MET A 140 -20.63 10.48 -3.65
C MET A 140 -20.50 12.01 -3.73
N ASP A 141 -19.92 12.66 -2.72
CA ASP A 141 -19.75 14.10 -2.68
C ASP A 141 -18.86 14.61 -3.84
N HIS A 142 -19.00 15.88 -4.19
CA HIS A 142 -18.22 16.54 -5.24
C HIS A 142 -16.70 16.56 -5.00
N HIS A 143 -16.25 16.40 -3.75
CA HIS A 143 -14.83 16.27 -3.41
C HIS A 143 -14.30 14.83 -3.46
N SER A 144 -15.18 13.86 -3.70
CA SER A 144 -14.82 12.45 -3.78
C SER A 144 -13.96 12.18 -5.01
N ARG A 145 -13.05 11.22 -4.88
CA ARG A 145 -12.17 10.80 -5.97
C ARG A 145 -12.50 9.36 -6.33
N ARG A 146 -12.73 9.10 -7.61
CA ARG A 146 -12.95 7.75 -8.14
C ARG A 146 -11.87 6.79 -7.62
N ALA A 147 -12.32 5.64 -7.16
CA ALA A 147 -11.48 4.57 -6.69
C ALA A 147 -12.04 3.20 -7.14
N LEU A 148 -11.17 2.35 -7.67
CA LEU A 148 -11.52 0.96 -8.01
C LEU A 148 -10.53 0.00 -7.37
N THR A 149 -11.12 -0.97 -6.69
CA THR A 149 -10.44 -2.08 -6.05
C THR A 149 -11.13 -3.35 -6.51
N ALA A 150 -10.38 -4.33 -7.01
CA ALA A 150 -10.89 -5.68 -7.16
C ALA A 150 -10.24 -6.60 -6.15
N TYR A 151 -10.92 -7.70 -5.86
CA TYR A 151 -10.41 -8.72 -4.98
C TYR A 151 -10.73 -10.11 -5.52
N LYS A 152 -9.90 -11.06 -5.08
CA LYS A 152 -10.15 -12.49 -5.16
C LYS A 152 -9.83 -13.08 -3.80
N THR A 153 -10.75 -13.84 -3.23
CA THR A 153 -10.49 -14.70 -2.09
C THR A 153 -9.57 -15.82 -2.53
N ILE A 154 -8.39 -15.90 -1.90
CA ILE A 154 -7.37 -16.90 -2.24
C ILE A 154 -7.23 -17.97 -1.16
N ASP A 155 -7.76 -17.71 0.04
CA ASP A 155 -7.83 -18.70 1.10
C ASP A 155 -8.96 -18.39 2.08
N TYR A 156 -9.48 -19.43 2.72
CA TYR A 156 -10.64 -19.38 3.60
C TYR A 156 -10.28 -19.91 4.98
N PHE A 157 -10.66 -19.15 5.99
CA PHE A 157 -10.56 -19.51 7.40
C PHE A 157 -11.93 -19.31 8.04
N ASP A 158 -12.21 -19.97 9.16
CA ASP A 158 -13.53 -20.01 9.79
C ASP A 158 -14.25 -18.64 9.83
N GLU A 159 -13.63 -17.65 10.48
CA GLU A 159 -14.16 -16.28 10.57
C GLU A 159 -13.29 -15.24 9.85
N ALA A 160 -12.41 -15.67 8.93
CA ALA A 160 -11.50 -14.78 8.22
C ALA A 160 -11.19 -15.29 6.82
N SER A 161 -10.74 -14.41 5.94
CA SER A 161 -10.28 -14.84 4.61
C SER A 161 -9.05 -14.07 4.17
N LEU A 162 -8.18 -14.72 3.40
CA LEU A 162 -7.07 -14.06 2.74
C LEU A 162 -7.51 -13.63 1.35
N LEU A 163 -7.46 -12.33 1.08
CA LEU A 163 -7.78 -11.75 -0.21
C LEU A 163 -6.49 -11.35 -0.92
N ALA A 164 -6.38 -11.70 -2.20
CA ALA A 164 -5.59 -10.93 -3.15
C ALA A 164 -6.42 -9.72 -3.57
N VAL A 165 -5.84 -8.53 -3.51
CA VAL A 165 -6.53 -7.25 -3.78
C VAL A 165 -5.75 -6.47 -4.84
N LYS A 166 -6.36 -6.24 -6.00
CA LYS A 166 -5.80 -5.43 -7.08
C LYS A 166 -6.37 -4.01 -7.01
N ILE A 167 -5.50 -2.99 -7.00
CA ILE A 167 -5.96 -1.59 -7.05
C ILE A 167 -5.61 -0.95 -8.39
N HIS A 168 -6.60 -0.28 -8.98
CA HIS A 168 -6.42 0.49 -10.22
C HIS A 168 -6.13 1.96 -9.94
N THR A 169 -6.51 2.42 -8.75
CA THR A 169 -6.24 3.75 -8.20
C THR A 169 -5.48 3.64 -6.89
N GLY A 170 -4.81 4.71 -6.46
CA GLY A 170 -4.08 4.77 -5.19
C GLY A 170 -4.59 5.87 -4.27
N ARG A 171 -5.84 5.80 -3.81
CA ARG A 171 -6.39 6.77 -2.85
C ARG A 171 -5.97 6.43 -1.42
N THR A 172 -5.95 7.43 -0.56
CA THR A 172 -5.60 7.26 0.86
C THR A 172 -6.52 6.23 1.50
N HIS A 173 -5.93 5.23 2.17
CA HIS A 173 -6.64 4.14 2.83
C HIS A 173 -7.59 3.32 1.92
N GLN A 174 -7.43 3.38 0.58
CA GLN A 174 -8.43 2.88 -0.36
C GLN A 174 -8.90 1.44 -0.08
N ILE A 175 -7.95 0.50 0.07
CA ILE A 175 -8.26 -0.92 0.32
C ILE A 175 -9.03 -1.06 1.64
N ARG A 176 -8.59 -0.37 2.68
CA ARG A 176 -9.17 -0.43 4.04
C ARG A 176 -10.62 0.07 4.04
N VAL A 177 -10.85 1.21 3.39
CA VAL A 177 -12.19 1.82 3.24
C VAL A 177 -13.11 0.96 2.39
N HIS A 178 -12.64 0.46 1.25
CA HIS A 178 -13.46 -0.37 0.36
C HIS A 178 -13.85 -1.71 1.00
N LEU A 179 -12.90 -2.38 1.66
CA LEU A 179 -13.18 -3.66 2.30
C LEU A 179 -14.10 -3.50 3.51
N GLU A 180 -13.98 -2.40 4.28
CA GLU A 180 -14.96 -2.05 5.32
C GLU A 180 -16.35 -1.78 4.72
N SER A 181 -16.45 -1.07 3.60
CA SER A 181 -17.75 -0.69 3.03
C SER A 181 -18.58 -1.91 2.59
N ILE A 182 -17.92 -3.00 2.21
CA ILE A 182 -18.56 -4.30 1.93
C ILE A 182 -18.65 -5.23 3.14
N LYS A 183 -18.40 -4.73 4.36
CA LYS A 183 -18.50 -5.42 5.65
C LYS A 183 -17.45 -6.52 5.90
N HIS A 184 -16.31 -6.41 5.23
CA HIS A 184 -15.15 -7.28 5.40
C HIS A 184 -13.88 -6.47 5.74
N PRO A 185 -13.86 -5.72 6.85
CA PRO A 185 -12.70 -4.89 7.21
C PRO A 185 -11.43 -5.74 7.38
N VAL A 186 -10.28 -5.10 7.13
CA VAL A 186 -8.96 -5.72 7.33
C VAL A 186 -8.74 -5.98 8.82
N LEU A 187 -8.36 -7.21 9.18
CA LEU A 187 -8.05 -7.54 10.58
C LEU A 187 -6.87 -6.70 11.09
N GLY A 188 -7.00 -6.20 12.31
CA GLY A 188 -6.05 -5.32 12.99
C GLY A 188 -6.15 -3.85 12.63
N ASP A 189 -7.10 -3.47 11.79
CA ASP A 189 -7.34 -2.08 11.43
C ASP A 189 -8.09 -1.35 12.55
N SER A 190 -7.38 -0.59 13.38
CA SER A 190 -7.98 0.20 14.46
C SER A 190 -8.82 1.39 13.98
N THR A 191 -8.68 1.79 12.71
CA THR A 191 -9.40 2.95 12.16
C THR A 191 -10.74 2.55 11.55
N TYR A 192 -10.76 1.44 10.82
CA TYR A 192 -11.90 0.97 10.02
C TYR A 192 -12.48 -0.37 10.50
N GLY A 193 -11.84 -1.04 11.46
CA GLY A 193 -12.35 -2.27 12.05
C GLY A 193 -13.65 -2.01 12.82
N ASN A 194 -14.63 -2.89 12.61
CA ASN A 194 -15.81 -2.98 13.48
C ASN A 194 -15.51 -3.83 14.73
N GLU A 195 -16.43 -3.85 15.69
CA GLU A 195 -16.27 -4.58 16.96
C GLU A 195 -15.82 -6.04 16.78
N LYS A 196 -16.50 -6.79 15.90
CA LYS A 196 -16.15 -8.18 15.59
C LYS A 196 -14.74 -8.32 15.02
N SER A 197 -14.36 -7.44 14.11
CA SER A 197 -13.02 -7.41 13.51
C SER A 197 -11.95 -7.14 14.56
N LEU A 198 -12.22 -6.22 15.49
CA LEU A 198 -11.29 -5.86 16.56
C LEU A 198 -11.14 -6.99 17.57
N GLN A 199 -12.25 -7.63 17.97
CA GLN A 199 -12.24 -8.81 18.82
C GLN A 199 -11.42 -9.95 18.17
N LYS A 200 -11.70 -10.28 16.90
CA LYS A 200 -10.96 -11.32 16.19
C LYS A 200 -9.47 -11.01 16.08
N SER A 201 -9.14 -9.73 15.92
CA SER A 201 -7.75 -9.27 15.90
C SER A 201 -7.06 -9.46 17.24
N GLN A 202 -7.77 -9.26 18.36
CA GLN A 202 -7.24 -9.51 19.70
C GLN A 202 -7.00 -11.00 19.94
N GLU A 203 -7.95 -11.86 19.56
CA GLU A 203 -7.82 -13.34 19.63
C GLU A 203 -6.56 -13.83 18.91
N LEU A 204 -6.30 -13.28 17.72
CA LEU A 204 -5.14 -13.62 16.88
C LEU A 204 -3.88 -12.79 17.20
N SER A 205 -3.89 -12.02 18.30
CA SER A 205 -2.77 -11.15 18.70
C SER A 205 -2.28 -10.17 17.62
N ILE A 206 -3.15 -9.78 16.69
CA ILE A 206 -2.88 -8.84 15.59
C ILE A 206 -2.78 -7.42 16.15
N LYS A 207 -1.69 -6.71 15.82
CA LYS A 207 -1.41 -5.35 16.34
C LYS A 207 -1.56 -4.23 15.32
N ARG A 208 -1.81 -4.56 14.05
CA ARG A 208 -1.94 -3.62 12.94
C ARG A 208 -2.79 -4.19 11.81
N GLN A 209 -3.20 -3.37 10.85
CA GLN A 209 -3.88 -3.86 9.66
C GLN A 209 -3.03 -4.90 8.93
N MET A 210 -3.57 -6.11 8.76
CA MET A 210 -2.97 -7.21 8.02
C MET A 210 -3.08 -6.97 6.51
N LEU A 211 -2.42 -5.90 6.07
CA LEU A 211 -2.32 -5.46 4.68
C LEU A 211 -0.85 -5.42 4.25
N HIS A 212 -0.58 -5.98 3.07
CA HIS A 212 0.77 -6.10 2.52
C HIS A 212 0.77 -5.84 1.01
N ALA A 213 1.55 -4.86 0.53
CA ALA A 213 1.82 -4.61 -0.88
C ALA A 213 2.71 -5.74 -1.42
N TYR A 214 2.07 -6.78 -1.95
CA TYR A 214 2.69 -8.08 -2.21
C TYR A 214 3.40 -8.15 -3.57
N GLN A 215 2.74 -7.68 -4.63
CA GLN A 215 3.29 -7.76 -5.99
C GLN A 215 3.06 -6.45 -6.74
N MET A 216 4.06 -6.03 -7.50
CA MET A 216 3.95 -4.93 -8.44
C MET A 216 4.48 -5.39 -9.80
N SER A 217 3.79 -5.04 -10.88
CA SER A 217 4.22 -5.36 -12.25
C SER A 217 4.04 -4.16 -13.18
N PHE A 218 5.02 -3.96 -14.06
CA PHE A 218 5.08 -2.82 -14.97
C PHE A 218 6.07 -3.10 -16.12
N ILE A 219 5.93 -2.35 -17.21
CA ILE A 219 6.95 -2.30 -18.27
C ILE A 219 8.00 -1.28 -17.85
N HIS A 220 9.25 -1.70 -17.62
CA HIS A 220 10.31 -0.81 -17.20
C HIS A 220 10.51 0.31 -18.24
N PRO A 221 10.46 1.61 -17.86
CA PRO A 221 10.39 2.70 -18.82
C PRO A 221 11.68 2.86 -19.64
N VAL A 222 12.84 2.55 -19.07
CA VAL A 222 14.11 2.53 -19.82
C VAL A 222 14.31 1.23 -20.62
N THR A 223 14.37 0.08 -19.94
CA THR A 223 14.72 -1.19 -20.60
C THR A 223 13.60 -1.79 -21.46
N LYS A 224 12.37 -1.27 -21.36
CA LYS A 224 11.14 -1.76 -22.02
C LYS A 224 10.79 -3.22 -21.72
N LYS A 225 11.43 -3.85 -20.74
CA LYS A 225 11.15 -5.23 -20.32
C LYS A 225 10.01 -5.27 -19.32
N GLN A 226 9.21 -6.33 -19.37
CA GLN A 226 8.25 -6.64 -18.31
C GLN A 226 9.01 -6.92 -17.00
N CYS A 227 8.63 -6.20 -15.94
CA CYS A 227 9.17 -6.38 -14.60
C CYS A 227 8.05 -6.77 -13.64
N THR A 228 8.28 -7.81 -12.85
CA THR A 228 7.37 -8.26 -11.78
C THR A 228 8.17 -8.45 -10.50
N ILE A 229 7.84 -7.66 -9.49
CA ILE A 229 8.49 -7.65 -8.19
C ILE A 229 7.52 -8.23 -7.17
N LYS A 230 7.98 -9.14 -6.32
CA LYS A 230 7.22 -9.72 -5.20
C LYS A 230 7.93 -9.46 -3.88
N ALA A 231 7.23 -8.90 -2.91
CA ALA A 231 7.72 -8.77 -1.54
C ALA A 231 7.38 -10.02 -0.73
N PRO A 232 8.33 -10.57 0.05
CA PRO A 232 8.00 -11.61 1.02
C PRO A 232 7.14 -11.03 2.15
N LEU A 233 6.16 -11.81 2.62
CA LEU A 233 5.35 -11.43 3.77
C LEU A 233 6.24 -11.12 4.99
N PRO A 234 5.92 -10.05 5.75
CA PRO A 234 6.59 -9.77 7.00
C PRO A 234 6.30 -10.86 8.04
N TYR A 235 7.17 -10.95 9.05
CA TYR A 235 7.11 -12.00 10.07
C TYR A 235 5.76 -12.06 10.80
N ASP A 236 5.22 -10.91 11.19
CA ASP A 236 3.95 -10.80 11.91
C ASP A 236 2.77 -11.36 11.09
N PHE A 237 2.69 -11.04 9.80
CA PHE A 237 1.67 -11.56 8.90
C PHE A 237 1.82 -13.08 8.71
N LYS A 238 3.05 -13.57 8.50
CA LYS A 238 3.32 -15.02 8.40
C LYS A 238 2.93 -15.77 9.68
N LYS A 239 3.22 -15.19 10.84
CA LYS A 239 2.89 -15.76 12.16
C LYS A 239 1.39 -15.96 12.30
N VAL A 240 0.61 -14.91 12.04
CA VAL A 240 -0.86 -14.94 12.11
C VAL A 240 -1.44 -16.00 11.17
N LEU A 241 -1.00 -16.05 9.91
CA LEU A 241 -1.49 -17.07 8.97
C LEU A 241 -1.12 -18.50 9.40
N SER A 242 0.06 -18.68 10.00
CA SER A 242 0.49 -19.99 10.50
C SER A 242 -0.28 -20.42 11.75
N GLU A 243 -0.63 -19.47 12.63
CA GLU A 243 -1.49 -19.68 13.80
C GLU A 243 -2.90 -20.09 13.38
N ILE A 244 -3.50 -19.40 12.40
CA ILE A 244 -4.84 -19.72 11.90
C ILE A 244 -4.87 -21.12 11.26
N THR A 245 -3.81 -21.51 10.55
CA THR A 245 -3.76 -22.79 9.81
C THR A 245 -3.11 -23.93 10.59
N ASN A 246 -2.59 -23.70 11.79
CA ASN A 246 -1.78 -24.64 12.57
C ASN A 246 -0.63 -25.29 11.78
N THR A 247 -0.12 -24.63 10.72
CA THR A 247 0.93 -25.15 9.84
C THR A 247 1.78 -24.02 9.27
N LYS A 248 2.90 -24.37 8.62
CA LYS A 248 3.69 -23.37 7.88
C LYS A 248 2.90 -22.90 6.66
N TYR A 249 2.40 -21.67 6.72
CA TYR A 249 1.56 -21.12 5.66
C TYR A 249 2.32 -20.84 4.36
N LYS A 250 1.72 -21.22 3.23
CA LYS A 250 2.15 -20.85 1.88
C LYS A 250 1.00 -20.15 1.17
N ILE A 251 1.29 -18.99 0.58
CA ILE A 251 0.29 -18.24 -0.19
C ILE A 251 -0.15 -19.10 -1.40
N PRO A 252 -1.45 -19.40 -1.56
CA PRO A 252 -1.96 -20.12 -2.72
C PRO A 252 -1.64 -19.39 -4.03
N SER A 253 -1.49 -20.12 -5.13
CA SER A 253 -1.36 -19.50 -6.45
C SER A 253 -2.67 -18.81 -6.83
N PHE A 254 -2.58 -17.59 -7.32
CA PHE A 254 -3.74 -16.86 -7.83
C PHE A 254 -3.34 -16.04 -9.06
N THR A 255 -4.33 -15.75 -9.88
CA THR A 255 -4.21 -14.86 -11.03
C THR A 255 -5.42 -13.94 -11.07
N PHE A 256 -5.21 -12.78 -11.66
CA PHE A 256 -6.26 -11.84 -12.01
C PHE A 256 -6.38 -11.88 -13.53
N SER A 257 -7.51 -12.36 -14.06
CA SER A 257 -7.71 -12.41 -15.52
C SER A 257 -8.17 -11.04 -16.02
N GLU A 258 -7.79 -10.63 -17.23
CA GLU A 258 -8.24 -9.36 -17.80
C GLU A 258 -9.77 -9.26 -17.92
N TYR A 259 -10.45 -10.40 -18.08
CA TYR A 259 -11.91 -10.52 -18.13
C TYR A 259 -12.59 -10.26 -16.78
N ASP A 260 -11.86 -10.36 -15.65
CA ASP A 260 -12.38 -10.00 -14.33
C ASP A 260 -12.59 -8.48 -14.16
N TYR A 261 -12.12 -7.68 -15.13
CA TYR A 261 -12.01 -6.21 -15.03
C TYR A 261 -12.61 -5.46 -16.21
N HIS A 262 -13.69 -5.95 -16.81
CA HIS A 262 -14.44 -5.19 -17.82
C HIS A 262 -15.12 -3.95 -17.20
N HIS A 263 -14.33 -2.98 -16.79
CA HIS A 263 -14.72 -1.60 -16.58
C HIS A 263 -13.73 -0.76 -17.40
N LYS A 264 -14.22 -0.25 -18.53
CA LYS A 264 -13.52 0.78 -19.27
C LYS A 264 -13.41 2.00 -18.36
N TRP A 265 -12.18 2.35 -18.02
CA TRP A 265 -11.85 3.52 -17.21
C TRP A 265 -11.76 4.78 -18.05
#